data_AF-A0A538B057-F1
#
_entry.id   AF-A0A538B057-F1
#
_cell.length_a   1.000
_cell.length_b   1.000
_cell.length_c   1.000
_cell.angle_alpha   90.00
_cell.angle_beta   90.00
_cell.angle_gamma   90.00
#
_symmetry.space_group_name_H-M   'P 1'
#
loop_
_entity.id
_entity.type
_entity.pdbx_description
1 polymer ?
#
loop_
_entity_poly.entity_id
_entity_poly.type
_entity_poly.pdbx_seq_one_letter_code
_entity_poly.pdbx_strand_id
1 'polypeptide(L)'
;RPRTTVVVRAGWQWAAVEGPVELAGPDDPLEGIDGDRLRLLLREIFTAAGGTHDDWDEYDRVMADERRVAVLVEPQHTYGNG
;
A
#
# COMPACT_ATOMS: atom_id res chain seq x y z
N ARG A 1 -8.20 3.46 -16.61
CA ARG A 1 -7.83 3.17 -15.21
C ARG A 1 -6.48 3.83 -14.96
N PRO A 2 -6.28 4.52 -13.82
CA PRO A 2 -4.96 5.05 -13.48
C PRO A 2 -3.94 3.91 -13.44
N ARG A 3 -2.68 4.23 -13.73
CA ARG A 3 -1.56 3.28 -13.75
C ARG A 3 -0.40 3.84 -12.95
N THR A 4 0.40 2.96 -12.38
CA THR A 4 1.61 3.34 -11.66
C THR A 4 2.75 2.36 -11.93
N THR A 5 3.97 2.82 -11.67
CA THR A 5 5.17 1.99 -11.66
C THR A 5 5.81 2.12 -10.27
N VAL A 6 6.03 0.99 -9.60
CA VAL A 6 6.78 0.92 -8.34
C VAL A 6 8.15 0.34 -8.64
N VAL A 7 9.21 1.05 -8.25
CA VAL A 7 10.59 0.61 -8.44
C VAL A 7 11.25 0.40 -7.08
N VAL A 8 11.84 -0.77 -6.87
CA VAL A 8 12.60 -1.12 -5.67
C VAL A 8 14.05 -1.37 -6.07
N ARG A 9 15.01 -0.88 -5.27
CA ARG A 9 16.44 -0.95 -5.57
C ARG A 9 17.23 -1.49 -4.38
N ALA A 10 18.18 -2.39 -4.67
CA ALA A 10 19.19 -2.86 -3.72
C ALA A 10 20.58 -2.84 -4.39
N GLY A 11 21.48 -1.96 -3.92
CA GLY A 11 22.80 -1.78 -4.54
C GLY A 11 22.68 -1.28 -5.98
N TRP A 12 23.20 -2.04 -6.95
CA TRP A 12 23.05 -1.75 -8.39
C TRP A 12 21.83 -2.42 -9.02
N GLN A 13 21.20 -3.35 -8.32
CA GLN A 13 20.05 -4.11 -8.80
C GLN A 13 18.75 -3.35 -8.54
N TRP A 14 17.82 -3.41 -9.48
CA TRP A 14 16.49 -2.87 -9.34
C TRP A 14 15.46 -3.75 -10.05
N ALA A 15 14.25 -3.73 -9.51
CA ALA A 15 13.07 -4.33 -10.12
C ALA A 15 11.93 -3.31 -10.10
N ALA A 16 11.15 -3.30 -11.17
CA ALA A 16 9.96 -2.48 -11.33
C ALA A 16 8.74 -3.36 -11.57
N VAL A 17 7.62 -2.94 -11.01
CA VAL A 17 6.29 -3.47 -11.29
C VAL A 17 5.43 -2.34 -11.84
N GLU A 18 4.81 -2.57 -13.00
CA GLU A 18 3.85 -1.66 -13.60
C GLU A 18 2.47 -2.33 -13.68
N GLY A 19 1.42 -1.55 -13.42
CA GLY A 19 0.05 -2.02 -13.53
C GLY A 19 -1.01 -0.95 -13.26
N PRO A 20 -2.30 -1.28 -13.42
CA PRO A 20 -3.39 -0.45 -12.95
C PRO A 20 -3.34 -0.34 -11.42
N VAL A 21 -3.83 0.79 -10.93
CA VAL A 21 -3.84 1.11 -9.50
C VAL A 21 -5.26 1.41 -9.02
N GLU A 22 -5.55 0.98 -7.80
CA GLU A 22 -6.74 1.36 -7.04
C GLU A 22 -6.30 1.99 -5.72
N LEU A 23 -7.05 2.99 -5.26
CA LEU A 23 -6.82 3.68 -4.00
C LEU A 23 -7.92 3.26 -3.03
N ALA A 24 -7.53 2.92 -1.81
CA ALA A 24 -8.46 2.70 -0.70
C ALA A 24 -8.07 3.63 0.44
N GLY A 25 -8.92 4.61 0.73
CA GLY A 25 -8.65 5.63 1.73
C GLY A 25 -9.94 6.36 2.15
N PRO A 26 -9.88 7.24 3.17
CA PRO A 26 -11.06 7.97 3.62
C PRO A 26 -11.68 8.88 2.55
N ASP A 27 -10.89 9.33 1.58
CA ASP A 27 -11.31 10.10 0.41
C ASP A 27 -11.50 9.25 -0.86
N ASP A 28 -11.07 7.98 -0.82
CA ASP A 28 -11.01 7.07 -1.96
C ASP A 28 -11.75 5.77 -1.61
N PRO A 29 -13.10 5.76 -1.67
CA PRO A 29 -13.88 4.58 -1.35
C PRO A 29 -13.64 3.47 -2.37
N LEU A 30 -13.35 2.26 -1.88
CA LEU A 30 -13.17 1.06 -2.68
C LEU A 30 -14.21 0.01 -2.28
N GLU A 31 -14.84 -0.64 -3.26
CA GLU A 31 -15.88 -1.65 -3.01
C GLU A 31 -15.34 -2.78 -2.11
N GLY A 32 -16.06 -3.08 -1.01
CA GLY A 32 -15.66 -4.10 -0.04
C GLY A 32 -14.59 -3.66 0.97
N ILE A 33 -14.11 -2.40 0.92
CA ILE A 33 -13.22 -1.82 1.93
C ILE A 33 -13.95 -0.71 2.69
N ASP A 34 -14.60 -1.08 3.80
CA ASP A 34 -15.10 -0.09 4.77
C ASP A 34 -13.99 0.42 5.69
N GLY A 35 -14.32 1.30 6.65
CA GLY A 35 -13.33 1.89 7.55
C GLY A 35 -12.60 0.86 8.44
N ASP A 36 -13.32 -0.17 8.89
CA ASP A 36 -12.73 -1.26 9.69
C ASP A 36 -11.84 -2.16 8.85
N ARG A 37 -12.20 -2.40 7.59
CA ARG A 37 -11.32 -3.14 6.69
C ARG A 37 -10.11 -2.32 6.27
N LEU A 38 -10.27 -1.01 6.07
CA LEU A 38 -9.18 -0.11 5.70
C LEU A 38 -8.10 -0.08 6.78
N ARG A 39 -8.45 0.08 8.07
CA ARG A 39 -7.45 0.07 9.15
C ARG A 39 -6.66 -1.26 9.18
N LEU A 40 -7.34 -2.39 9.00
CA LEU A 40 -6.68 -3.70 8.96
C LEU A 40 -5.78 -3.85 7.73
N LEU A 41 -6.21 -3.38 6.56
CA LEU A 41 -5.41 -3.37 5.35
C LEU A 41 -4.13 -2.52 5.51
N LEU A 42 -4.23 -1.35 6.15
CA LEU A 42 -3.07 -0.51 6.43
C LEU A 42 -2.08 -1.19 7.39
N ARG A 43 -2.55 -1.95 8.39
CA ARG A 43 -1.70 -2.78 9.25
C ARG A 43 -1.03 -3.91 8.45
N GLU A 44 -1.79 -4.62 7.60
CA GLU A 44 -1.29 -5.69 6.73
C GLU A 44 -0.16 -5.20 5.82
N ILE A 45 -0.34 -4.03 5.18
CA ILE A 45 0.68 -3.41 4.33
C ILE A 45 1.93 -3.06 5.14
N PHE A 46 1.78 -2.45 6.31
CA PHE A 46 2.90 -2.07 7.16
C PHE A 46 3.72 -3.28 7.62
N THR A 47 3.04 -4.35 8.07
CA THR A 47 3.70 -5.59 8.46
C THR A 47 4.34 -6.31 7.27
N ALA A 48 3.69 -6.33 6.10
CA ALA A 48 4.27 -6.89 4.89
C ALA A 48 5.52 -6.14 4.42
N ALA A 49 5.61 -4.83 4.70
CA ALA A 49 6.80 -4.02 4.48
C ALA A 49 7.90 -4.22 5.55
N GLY A 50 7.71 -5.14 6.50
CA GLY A 50 8.66 -5.45 7.57
C GLY A 50 8.50 -4.60 8.83
N GLY A 51 7.45 -3.78 8.91
CA GLY A 51 7.16 -2.98 10.09
C GLY A 51 6.60 -3.82 11.25
N THR A 52 7.06 -3.51 12.46
CA THR A 52 6.51 -4.05 13.72
C THR A 52 5.99 -2.90 14.56
N HIS A 53 4.89 -3.09 15.28
CA HIS A 53 4.31 -2.07 16.14
C HIS A 53 3.81 -2.69 17.44
N ASP A 54 4.07 -2.01 18.57
CA ASP A 54 3.69 -2.48 19.90
C ASP A 54 2.33 -1.92 20.35
N ASP A 55 1.93 -0.76 19.80
CA ASP A 55 0.63 -0.12 20.04
C ASP A 55 -0.16 0.08 18.75
N TRP A 56 -0.94 -0.93 18.36
CA TRP A 56 -1.70 -0.87 17.13
C TRP A 56 -2.91 0.09 17.19
N ASP A 57 -3.38 0.47 18.37
CA ASP A 57 -4.50 1.38 18.51
C ASP A 57 -4.06 2.82 18.27
N GLU A 58 -2.85 3.18 18.71
CA GLU A 58 -2.18 4.41 18.28
C GLU A 58 -1.95 4.43 16.76
N TYR A 59 -1.44 3.35 16.19
CA TYR A 59 -1.23 3.24 14.74
C TYR A 59 -2.54 3.51 13.97
N ASP A 60 -3.64 2.85 14.34
CA ASP A 60 -4.94 3.04 13.69
C ASP A 60 -5.44 4.49 13.80
N ARG A 61 -5.31 5.09 14.99
CA ARG A 61 -5.69 6.49 15.21
C ARG A 61 -4.89 7.44 14.32
N VAL A 62 -3.57 7.30 14.29
CA VAL A 62 -2.70 8.15 13.45
C VAL A 62 -3.01 7.97 11.97
N MET A 63 -3.20 6.72 11.51
CA MET A 63 -3.54 6.44 10.11
C MET A 63 -4.87 7.08 9.70
N ALA A 64 -5.86 7.06 10.58
CA ALA A 64 -7.15 7.71 10.35
C ALA A 64 -7.06 9.25 10.39
N ASP A 65 -6.40 9.81 11.40
CA ASP A 65 -6.24 11.26 11.58
C ASP A 65 -5.46 11.89 10.41
N GLU A 66 -4.45 11.20 9.90
CA GLU A 66 -3.65 11.63 8.75
C GLU A 66 -4.26 11.26 7.40
N ARG A 67 -5.45 10.64 7.38
CA ARG A 67 -6.18 10.26 6.16
C ARG A 67 -5.35 9.38 5.22
N ARG A 68 -4.63 8.40 5.76
CA ARG A 68 -3.71 7.55 5.01
C ARG A 68 -4.46 6.64 4.03
N VAL A 69 -3.83 6.37 2.89
CA VAL A 69 -4.41 5.65 1.75
C VAL A 69 -3.56 4.42 1.44
N ALA A 70 -4.22 3.27 1.24
CA ALA A 70 -3.60 2.08 0.68
C ALA A 70 -3.58 2.18 -0.85
N VAL A 71 -2.39 2.01 -1.43
CA VAL A 71 -2.20 1.99 -2.88
C VAL A 71 -2.07 0.55 -3.34
N LEU A 72 -3.07 0.05 -4.06
CA LEU A 72 -3.14 -1.33 -4.52
C LEU A 72 -2.76 -1.38 -6.00
N VAL A 73 -1.66 -2.04 -6.32
CA VAL A 73 -1.14 -2.17 -7.69
C VAL A 73 -1.33 -3.61 -8.15
N GLU A 74 -2.08 -3.82 -9.24
CA GLU A 74 -2.21 -5.13 -9.88
C GLU A 74 -1.04 -5.33 -10.86
N PRO A 75 -0.06 -6.20 -10.57
CA PRO A 75 1.12 -6.35 -11.43
C PRO A 75 0.74 -6.86 -12.83
N GLN A 76 1.06 -6.09 -13.87
CA GLN A 76 0.88 -6.50 -15.27
C GLN A 76 2.20 -6.66 -16.02
N HIS A 77 3.21 -5.88 -15.63
CA HIS A 77 4.54 -5.97 -16.22
C HIS A 77 5.61 -5.86 -15.15
N THR A 78 6.60 -6.76 -15.20
CA THR A 78 7.76 -6.75 -14.31
C THR A 78 9.04 -6.72 -15.13
N TYR A 79 9.97 -5.83 -14.76
CA TYR A 79 11.23 -5.63 -15.47
C TYR A 79 12.30 -5.08 -14.54
N GLY A 80 13.57 -5.29 -14.86
CA GLY A 80 14.69 -4.98 -13.97
C GLY A 80 16.04 -5.18 -14.65
N ASN A 81 17.12 -5.03 -13.89
CA ASN A 81 18.49 -5.28 -14.36
C ASN A 81 19.19 -6.47 -13.65
N GLY A 82 18.39 -7.38 -13.07
CA GLY A 82 18.80 -8.65 -12.49
C GLY A 82 17.71 -9.69 -12.65
#